data_AF-A0A8J6LZZ6-F1
#
_entry.id   AF-A0A8J6LZZ6-F1
#
_cell.length_a   1.000
_cell.length_b   1.000
_cell.length_c   1.000
_cell.angle_alpha   90.00
_cell.angle_beta   90.00
_cell.angle_gamma   90.00
#
_symmetry.space_group_name_H-M   'P 1'
#
loop_
_entity.id
_entity.type
_entity.pdbx_description
1 polymer ?
#
loop_
_entity_poly.entity_id
_entity_poly.type
_entity_poly.pdbx_seq_one_letter_code
_entity_poly.pdbx_strand_id
1 'polypeptide(L)'
;MSGSQRLSPEEIERFMAAAIECAEIAAAQGEVPVGAVVVREGRIVGWGYNTREHTKNALDHAEMKAIDMACRNLGGWRLPGCAILVTLEPCSMCAGAIINARIDQVYYGASDPKFGACGSVTDLFSQRFTYLPHTVQGGVEVGRCRALLGNFFKELRAQKKAARSAAGPPENTTEEQDT
;
A
#
# COMPACT_ATOMS: atom_id res chain seq x y z
N MET A 1 1.24 -28.38 14.78
CA MET A 1 1.22 -27.28 13.80
C MET A 1 2.48 -26.48 14.04
N SER A 2 3.44 -26.52 13.11
CA SER A 2 4.63 -25.67 13.17
C SER A 2 4.12 -24.23 12.99
N GLY A 3 4.18 -23.43 14.05
CA GLY A 3 3.92 -22.00 13.95
C GLY A 3 4.91 -21.41 12.96
N SER A 4 4.43 -20.58 12.03
CA SER A 4 5.30 -19.95 11.06
C SER A 4 6.35 -19.13 11.78
N GLN A 5 7.61 -19.43 11.53
CA GLN A 5 8.72 -18.67 12.11
C GLN A 5 8.60 -17.20 11.65
N ARG A 6 8.89 -16.28 12.56
CA ARG A 6 8.98 -14.85 12.24
C ARG A 6 10.12 -14.62 11.25
N LEU A 7 9.93 -13.74 10.26
CA LEU A 7 11.01 -13.36 9.35
C LEU A 7 12.20 -12.77 10.12
N SER A 8 13.42 -13.07 9.69
CA SER A 8 14.63 -12.43 10.23
C SER A 8 14.69 -10.94 9.85
N PRO A 9 15.46 -10.11 10.56
CA PRO A 9 15.69 -8.72 10.18
C PRO A 9 16.16 -8.56 8.73
N GLU A 10 17.09 -9.40 8.28
CA GLU A 10 17.63 -9.39 6.91
C GLU A 10 16.56 -9.76 5.87
N GLU A 11 15.69 -10.71 6.21
CA GLU A 11 14.55 -11.07 5.36
C GLU A 11 13.54 -9.93 5.27
N ILE A 12 13.24 -9.27 6.39
CA ILE A 12 12.32 -8.13 6.43
C ILE A 12 12.83 -7.00 5.53
N GLU A 13 14.11 -6.65 5.63
CA GLU A 13 14.74 -5.62 4.77
C GLU A 13 14.70 -6.03 3.28
N ARG A 14 15.09 -7.28 2.98
CA ARG A 14 15.08 -7.81 1.61
C ARG A 14 13.69 -7.77 0.98
N PHE A 15 12.67 -8.20 1.70
CA PHE A 15 11.32 -8.23 1.15
C PHE A 15 10.66 -6.84 1.15
N MET A 16 11.05 -5.94 2.07
CA MET A 16 10.62 -4.55 2.01
C MET A 16 11.23 -3.85 0.79
N ALA A 17 12.47 -4.16 0.42
CA ALA A 17 13.06 -3.69 -0.83
C ALA A 17 12.23 -4.12 -2.05
N ALA A 18 11.73 -5.36 -2.10
CA ALA A 18 10.84 -5.81 -3.17
C ALA A 18 9.48 -5.08 -3.18
N ALA A 19 8.93 -4.75 -1.99
CA ALA A 19 7.74 -3.92 -1.90
C ALA A 19 8.00 -2.48 -2.38
N ILE A 20 9.20 -1.95 -2.15
CA ILE A 20 9.64 -0.63 -2.66
C ILE A 20 9.75 -0.66 -4.19
N GLU A 21 10.30 -1.72 -4.79
CA GLU A 21 10.33 -1.87 -6.26
C GLU A 21 8.90 -1.84 -6.84
N CYS A 22 7.93 -2.48 -6.18
CA CYS A 22 6.52 -2.39 -6.58
C CYS A 22 5.99 -0.95 -6.47
N ALA A 23 6.34 -0.22 -5.40
CA ALA A 23 5.94 1.18 -5.22
C ALA A 23 6.54 2.11 -6.30
N GLU A 24 7.77 1.83 -6.75
CA GLU A 24 8.42 2.54 -7.85
C GLU A 24 7.69 2.33 -9.18
N ILE A 25 7.16 1.11 -9.42
CA ILE A 25 6.31 0.83 -10.59
C ILE A 25 5.02 1.67 -10.54
N ALA A 26 4.36 1.78 -9.39
CA ALA A 26 3.21 2.68 -9.22
C ALA A 26 3.58 4.14 -9.53
N ALA A 27 4.69 4.63 -8.96
CA ALA A 27 5.16 6.00 -9.19
C ALA A 27 5.35 6.29 -10.68
N ALA A 28 6.01 5.37 -11.40
CA ALA A 28 6.28 5.49 -12.83
C ALA A 28 4.99 5.53 -13.68
N GLN A 29 3.89 4.99 -13.16
CA GLN A 29 2.57 5.03 -13.79
C GLN A 29 1.71 6.22 -13.35
N GLY A 30 2.25 7.12 -12.53
CA GLY A 30 1.50 8.27 -12.00
C GLY A 30 0.53 7.91 -10.87
N GLU A 31 0.68 6.73 -10.28
CA GLU A 31 -0.09 6.26 -9.13
C GLU A 31 0.59 6.62 -7.81
N VAL A 32 -0.18 6.74 -6.72
CA VAL A 32 0.41 6.90 -5.38
C VAL A 32 1.37 5.73 -5.12
N PRO A 33 2.65 5.97 -4.74
CA PRO A 33 3.68 4.95 -4.72
C PRO A 33 3.59 4.06 -3.47
N VAL A 34 2.66 3.12 -3.51
CA VAL A 34 2.49 2.08 -2.50
C VAL A 34 2.68 0.73 -3.19
N GLY A 35 3.50 -0.11 -2.58
CA GLY A 35 3.80 -1.46 -3.05
C GLY A 35 3.74 -2.45 -1.90
N ALA A 36 3.40 -3.69 -2.22
CA ALA A 36 3.27 -4.77 -1.26
C ALA A 36 3.71 -6.12 -1.84
N VAL A 37 4.25 -6.98 -0.98
CA VAL A 37 4.56 -8.38 -1.29
C VAL A 37 4.04 -9.31 -0.19
N VAL A 38 3.57 -10.49 -0.57
CA VAL A 38 3.22 -11.59 0.33
C VAL A 38 4.29 -12.66 0.20
N VAL A 39 4.81 -13.10 1.33
CA VAL A 39 5.94 -14.04 1.45
C VAL A 39 5.47 -15.29 2.18
N ARG A 40 5.90 -16.46 1.72
CA ARG A 40 5.73 -17.75 2.40
C ARG A 40 7.02 -18.54 2.27
N GLU A 41 7.52 -19.10 3.37
CA GLU A 41 8.74 -19.94 3.37
C GLU A 41 9.94 -19.28 2.65
N GLY A 42 10.15 -17.99 2.92
CA GLY A 42 11.25 -17.22 2.33
C GLY A 42 11.10 -16.91 0.83
N ARG A 43 9.89 -17.06 0.25
CA ARG A 43 9.61 -16.81 -1.16
C ARG A 43 8.43 -15.86 -1.33
N ILE A 44 8.52 -14.92 -2.26
CA ILE A 44 7.38 -14.08 -2.65
C ILE A 44 6.37 -14.96 -3.40
N VAL A 45 5.15 -15.02 -2.88
CA VAL A 45 4.01 -15.75 -3.44
C VAL A 45 2.94 -14.82 -4.03
N GLY A 46 3.03 -13.52 -3.76
CA GLY A 46 2.18 -12.51 -4.38
C GLY A 46 2.80 -11.13 -4.24
N TRP A 47 2.51 -10.24 -5.18
CA TRP A 47 2.99 -8.87 -5.16
C TRP A 47 1.97 -7.95 -5.81
N GLY A 48 2.06 -6.66 -5.50
CA GLY A 48 1.10 -5.68 -5.98
C GLY A 48 1.55 -4.26 -5.73
N TYR A 49 0.98 -3.34 -6.49
CA TYR A 49 1.16 -1.90 -6.32
C TYR A 49 -0.17 -1.19 -6.53
N ASN A 50 -0.30 0.01 -5.99
CA ASN A 50 -1.52 0.81 -6.13
C ASN A 50 -1.80 1.12 -7.61
N THR A 51 -3.03 0.85 -8.06
CA THR A 51 -3.49 1.05 -9.45
C THR A 51 -4.85 1.74 -9.51
N ARG A 52 -5.24 2.41 -8.41
CA ARG A 52 -6.57 2.99 -8.22
C ARG A 52 -6.95 4.00 -9.31
N GLU A 53 -6.04 4.88 -9.70
CA GLU A 53 -6.33 5.92 -10.69
C GLU A 53 -6.45 5.36 -12.10
N HIS A 54 -5.67 4.34 -12.45
CA HIS A 54 -5.67 3.71 -13.76
C HIS A 54 -6.90 2.82 -13.94
N THR A 55 -7.19 1.97 -12.95
CA THR A 55 -8.30 1.01 -12.99
C THR A 55 -9.65 1.63 -12.66
N LYS A 56 -9.66 2.85 -12.14
CA LYS A 56 -10.87 3.54 -11.64
C LYS A 56 -11.61 2.72 -10.58
N ASN A 57 -10.87 1.95 -9.78
CA ASN A 57 -11.43 1.10 -8.75
C ASN A 57 -10.84 1.44 -7.37
N ALA A 58 -11.70 1.85 -6.44
CA ALA A 58 -11.31 2.20 -5.07
C ALA A 58 -10.64 1.05 -4.29
N LEU A 59 -10.83 -0.21 -4.72
CA LEU A 59 -10.27 -1.38 -4.06
C LEU A 59 -8.84 -1.72 -4.50
N ASP A 60 -8.33 -1.09 -5.56
CA ASP A 60 -7.09 -1.50 -6.24
C ASP A 60 -5.82 -0.95 -5.56
N HIS A 61 -5.74 -1.21 -4.25
CA HIS A 61 -4.56 -0.98 -3.40
C HIS A 61 -3.52 -2.10 -3.55
N ALA A 62 -2.28 -1.80 -3.17
CA ALA A 62 -1.16 -2.73 -3.30
C ALA A 62 -1.38 -4.06 -2.55
N GLU A 63 -1.86 -3.97 -1.31
CA GLU A 63 -2.11 -5.13 -0.44
C GLU A 63 -3.19 -6.03 -1.02
N MET A 64 -4.25 -5.44 -1.60
CA MET A 64 -5.35 -6.17 -2.22
C MET A 64 -4.86 -7.00 -3.41
N LYS A 65 -4.04 -6.40 -4.28
CA LYS A 65 -3.44 -7.09 -5.44
C LYS A 65 -2.46 -8.17 -4.99
N ALA A 66 -1.62 -7.90 -4.00
CA ALA A 66 -0.65 -8.87 -3.48
C ALA A 66 -1.33 -10.08 -2.84
N ILE A 67 -2.42 -9.87 -2.07
CA ILE A 67 -3.24 -10.93 -1.48
C ILE A 67 -3.95 -11.73 -2.56
N ASP A 68 -4.58 -11.09 -3.54
CA ASP A 68 -5.25 -11.78 -4.66
C ASP A 68 -4.27 -12.67 -5.45
N MET A 69 -3.08 -12.16 -5.76
CA MET A 69 -2.04 -12.95 -6.42
C MET A 69 -1.57 -14.13 -5.56
N ALA A 70 -1.37 -13.93 -4.26
CA ALA A 70 -1.00 -15.00 -3.34
C ALA A 70 -2.08 -16.08 -3.25
N CYS A 71 -3.36 -15.69 -3.18
CA CYS A 71 -4.49 -16.61 -3.17
C CYS A 71 -4.53 -17.48 -4.43
N ARG A 72 -4.29 -16.89 -5.61
CA ARG A 72 -4.24 -17.61 -6.88
C ARG A 72 -3.06 -18.58 -6.92
N ASN A 73 -1.88 -18.15 -6.49
CA ASN A 73 -0.67 -18.96 -6.52
C ASN A 73 -0.69 -20.11 -5.52
N LEU A 74 -1.36 -19.93 -4.36
CA LEU A 74 -1.46 -20.94 -3.30
C LEU A 74 -2.75 -21.76 -3.37
N GLY A 75 -3.64 -21.48 -4.34
CA GLY A 75 -4.85 -22.24 -4.59
C GLY A 75 -5.96 -22.07 -3.54
N GLY A 76 -5.97 -20.97 -2.80
CA GLY A 76 -6.97 -20.75 -1.75
C GLY A 76 -6.88 -19.39 -1.09
N TRP A 77 -7.97 -18.99 -0.41
CA TRP A 77 -8.08 -17.67 0.23
C TRP A 77 -7.44 -17.59 1.62
N ARG A 78 -7.10 -18.73 2.23
CA ARG A 78 -6.42 -18.78 3.53
C ARG A 78 -4.92 -18.83 3.28
N LEU A 79 -4.19 -17.88 3.84
CA LEU A 79 -2.76 -17.68 3.69
C LEU A 79 -2.01 -17.85 5.04
N PRO A 80 -2.22 -18.94 5.80
CA PRO A 80 -1.48 -19.17 7.02
C PRO A 80 0.01 -19.39 6.70
N GLY A 81 0.87 -18.94 7.59
CA GLY A 81 2.31 -18.90 7.41
C GLY A 81 2.81 -17.88 6.41
N CYS A 82 1.93 -16.97 5.95
CA CYS A 82 2.35 -15.84 5.13
C CYS A 82 2.68 -14.61 5.98
N ALA A 83 3.66 -13.85 5.49
CA ALA A 83 3.92 -12.48 5.90
C ALA A 83 3.53 -11.53 4.75
N ILE A 84 2.97 -10.37 5.06
CA ILE A 84 2.82 -9.27 4.10
C ILE A 84 3.75 -8.13 4.48
N LEU A 85 4.46 -7.59 3.48
CA LEU A 85 5.27 -6.40 3.61
C LEU A 85 4.69 -5.31 2.71
N VAL A 86 4.51 -4.11 3.24
CA VAL A 86 3.90 -2.97 2.52
C VAL A 86 4.62 -1.66 2.83
N THR A 87 4.83 -0.80 1.84
CA THR A 87 5.62 0.43 2.01
C THR A 87 4.94 1.50 2.88
N LEU A 88 3.62 1.46 3.00
CA LEU A 88 2.79 2.37 3.79
C LEU A 88 1.86 1.58 4.71
N GLU A 89 1.59 2.10 5.90
CA GLU A 89 0.67 1.47 6.86
C GLU A 89 -0.69 1.13 6.20
N PRO A 90 -1.17 -0.13 6.34
CA PRO A 90 -2.46 -0.54 5.79
C PRO A 90 -3.62 0.32 6.27
N CYS A 91 -4.52 0.69 5.37
CA CYS A 91 -5.81 1.29 5.73
C CYS A 91 -6.80 0.23 6.22
N SER A 92 -7.98 0.65 6.73
CA SER A 92 -8.98 -0.27 7.28
C SER A 92 -9.44 -1.36 6.30
N MET A 93 -9.51 -1.03 5.00
CA MET A 93 -9.83 -2.01 3.95
C MET A 93 -8.76 -3.10 3.85
N CYS A 94 -7.49 -2.70 3.73
CA CYS A 94 -6.36 -3.62 3.58
C CYS A 94 -6.12 -4.42 4.87
N ALA A 95 -6.22 -3.80 6.04
CA ALA A 95 -6.14 -4.50 7.33
C ALA A 95 -7.26 -5.55 7.48
N GLY A 96 -8.48 -5.22 7.07
CA GLY A 96 -9.59 -6.18 7.00
C GLY A 96 -9.33 -7.32 6.02
N ALA A 97 -8.73 -7.05 4.87
CA ALA A 97 -8.34 -8.07 3.90
C ALA A 97 -7.27 -9.01 4.46
N ILE A 98 -6.26 -8.48 5.16
CA ILE A 98 -5.22 -9.24 5.85
C ILE A 98 -5.83 -10.20 6.88
N ILE A 99 -6.78 -9.72 7.70
CA ILE A 99 -7.53 -10.53 8.67
C ILE A 99 -8.28 -11.67 7.95
N ASN A 100 -9.04 -11.33 6.92
CA ASN A 100 -9.84 -12.30 6.17
C ASN A 100 -8.99 -13.34 5.44
N ALA A 101 -7.84 -12.93 4.91
CA ALA A 101 -6.88 -13.80 4.25
C ALA A 101 -6.10 -14.69 5.23
N ARG A 102 -6.21 -14.45 6.55
CA ARG A 102 -5.48 -15.19 7.59
C ARG A 102 -3.97 -15.10 7.43
N ILE A 103 -3.48 -13.89 7.18
CA ILE A 103 -2.03 -13.62 7.13
C ILE A 103 -1.50 -13.46 8.55
N ASP A 104 -0.38 -14.11 8.83
CA ASP A 104 0.18 -14.25 10.17
C ASP A 104 1.03 -13.06 10.61
N GLN A 105 1.68 -12.40 9.66
CA GLN A 105 2.67 -11.37 9.94
C GLN A 105 2.48 -10.17 9.02
N VAL A 106 2.48 -8.97 9.58
CA VAL A 106 2.37 -7.69 8.86
C VAL A 106 3.58 -6.85 9.17
N TYR A 107 4.29 -6.43 8.14
CA TYR A 107 5.38 -5.48 8.24
C TYR A 107 5.07 -4.28 7.35
N TYR A 108 5.21 -3.08 7.89
CA TYR A 108 4.99 -1.88 7.09
C TYR A 108 6.08 -0.84 7.29
N GLY A 109 6.27 -0.04 6.25
CA GLY A 109 7.29 1.00 6.23
C GLY A 109 6.85 2.25 6.97
N ALA A 110 6.39 3.25 6.22
CA ALA A 110 5.93 4.51 6.78
C ALA A 110 4.57 4.33 7.47
N SER A 111 4.36 5.03 8.60
CA SER A 111 3.02 5.20 9.17
C SER A 111 2.14 6.11 8.31
N ASP A 112 0.83 5.88 8.33
CA ASP A 112 -0.17 6.72 7.67
C ASP A 112 -1.07 7.43 8.70
N PRO A 113 -0.75 8.69 9.07
CA PRO A 113 -1.53 9.42 10.08
C PRO A 113 -2.94 9.80 9.62
N LYS A 114 -3.30 9.60 8.35
CA LYS A 114 -4.61 10.00 7.79
C LYS A 114 -5.53 8.82 7.54
N PHE A 115 -4.97 7.65 7.22
CA PHE A 115 -5.77 6.47 6.84
C PHE A 115 -5.32 5.17 7.50
N GLY A 116 -4.20 5.17 8.22
CA GLY A 116 -3.57 3.99 8.79
C GLY A 116 -4.43 3.32 9.87
N ALA A 117 -4.51 2.01 9.80
CA ALA A 117 -5.37 1.17 10.63
C ALA A 117 -4.59 0.13 11.46
N CYS A 118 -3.30 0.36 11.67
CA CYS A 118 -2.40 -0.47 12.48
C CYS A 118 -1.82 0.33 13.66
N GLY A 119 -2.54 1.35 14.12
CA GLY A 119 -2.14 2.20 15.25
C GLY A 119 -2.21 3.71 14.98
N SER A 120 -2.29 4.16 13.72
CA SER A 120 -2.36 5.60 13.41
C SER A 120 -3.73 6.23 13.67
N VAL A 121 -4.73 5.93 12.83
CA VAL A 121 -6.10 6.45 13.00
C VAL A 121 -6.93 5.49 13.84
N THR A 122 -6.74 4.21 13.61
CA THR A 122 -7.35 3.12 14.36
C THR A 122 -6.39 1.94 14.39
N ASP A 123 -6.75 0.91 15.13
CA ASP A 123 -6.03 -0.35 15.16
C ASP A 123 -7.02 -1.51 15.01
N LEU A 124 -7.12 -2.03 13.79
CA LEU A 124 -7.97 -3.19 13.49
C LEU A 124 -7.40 -4.48 14.08
N PHE A 125 -6.08 -4.55 14.30
CA PHE A 125 -5.41 -5.74 14.79
C PHE A 125 -5.49 -5.90 16.31
N SER A 126 -5.95 -4.89 17.06
CA SER A 126 -6.30 -5.01 18.49
C SER A 126 -7.78 -5.32 18.74
N GLN A 127 -8.58 -5.51 17.69
CA GLN A 127 -10.01 -5.83 17.82
C GLN A 127 -10.25 -7.33 18.09
N ARG A 128 -11.50 -7.70 18.40
CA ARG A 128 -11.87 -9.08 18.79
C ARG A 128 -12.12 -10.04 17.61
N PHE A 129 -11.47 -9.83 16.48
CA PHE A 129 -11.60 -10.73 15.34
C PHE A 129 -11.11 -12.13 15.69
N THR A 130 -11.72 -13.16 15.09
CA THR A 130 -11.35 -14.56 15.34
C THR A 130 -9.96 -14.92 14.82
N TYR A 131 -9.44 -14.13 13.87
CA TYR A 131 -8.09 -14.26 13.35
C TYR A 131 -7.41 -12.90 13.39
N LEU A 132 -6.19 -12.86 13.88
CA LEU A 132 -5.36 -11.67 13.94
C LEU A 132 -3.93 -12.05 13.57
N PRO A 133 -3.19 -11.20 12.86
CA PRO A 133 -1.75 -11.38 12.71
C PRO A 133 -1.09 -11.45 14.09
N HIS A 134 -0.26 -12.46 14.32
CA HIS A 134 0.49 -12.58 15.56
C HIS A 134 1.75 -11.70 15.57
N THR A 135 2.06 -11.05 14.45
CA THR A 135 3.16 -10.08 14.34
C THR A 135 2.70 -8.90 13.51
N VAL A 136 2.81 -7.71 14.09
CA VAL A 136 2.59 -6.43 13.39
C VAL A 136 3.77 -5.53 13.74
N GLN A 137 4.54 -5.13 12.74
CA GLN A 137 5.72 -4.29 12.91
C GLN A 137 5.75 -3.18 11.86
N GLY A 138 5.55 -1.94 12.33
CA GLY A 138 5.84 -0.74 11.54
C GLY A 138 7.30 -0.35 11.60
N GLY A 139 7.68 0.64 10.79
CA GLY A 139 8.98 1.29 10.90
C GLY A 139 10.10 0.63 10.10
N VAL A 140 9.79 -0.22 9.13
CA VAL A 140 10.80 -0.87 8.27
C VAL A 140 11.18 0.07 7.13
N GLU A 141 12.46 0.38 6.93
CA GLU A 141 12.91 1.22 5.78
C GLU A 141 12.14 2.56 5.65
N VAL A 142 11.79 3.19 6.78
CA VAL A 142 10.91 4.38 6.82
C VAL A 142 11.42 5.50 5.94
N GLY A 143 12.74 5.72 5.91
CA GLY A 143 13.36 6.77 5.10
C GLY A 143 13.05 6.61 3.62
N ARG A 144 13.25 5.41 3.07
CA ARG A 144 12.97 5.10 1.66
C ARG A 144 11.47 5.17 1.37
N CYS A 145 10.65 4.57 2.23
CA CYS A 145 9.19 4.55 2.06
C CYS A 145 8.59 5.97 2.07
N ARG A 146 9.02 6.84 3.00
CA ARG A 146 8.57 8.24 3.05
C ARG A 146 9.09 9.06 1.87
N ALA A 147 10.31 8.80 1.41
CA ALA A 147 10.88 9.51 0.27
C ALA A 147 10.07 9.29 -1.01
N LEU A 148 9.62 8.06 -1.28
CA LEU A 148 8.75 7.74 -2.42
C LEU A 148 7.48 8.62 -2.44
N LEU A 149 6.72 8.62 -1.34
CA LEU A 149 5.50 9.42 -1.20
C LEU A 149 5.78 10.92 -1.31
N GLY A 150 6.83 11.39 -0.62
CA GLY A 150 7.21 12.81 -0.61
C GLY A 150 7.59 13.33 -2.00
N ASN A 151 8.41 12.57 -2.73
CA ASN A 151 8.84 12.90 -4.09
C ASN A 151 7.66 12.92 -5.05
N PHE A 152 6.82 11.88 -5.02
CA PHE A 152 5.62 11.80 -5.87
C PHE A 152 4.69 13.01 -5.71
N PHE A 153 4.31 13.36 -4.47
CA PHE A 153 3.42 14.51 -4.27
C PHE A 153 4.09 15.86 -4.58
N LYS A 154 5.41 15.97 -4.44
CA LYS A 154 6.17 17.16 -4.84
C LYS A 154 6.11 17.34 -6.36
N GLU A 155 6.36 16.27 -7.11
CA GLU A 155 6.28 16.26 -8.58
C GLU A 155 4.86 16.54 -9.06
N LEU A 156 3.85 15.89 -8.48
CA LEU A 156 2.44 16.11 -8.82
C LEU A 156 2.02 17.58 -8.63
N ARG A 157 2.46 18.22 -7.54
CA ARG A 157 2.21 19.66 -7.29
C ARG A 157 2.92 20.54 -8.33
N ALA A 158 4.16 20.21 -8.69
CA ALA A 158 4.91 20.96 -9.70
C ALA A 158 4.25 20.87 -11.09
N GLN A 159 3.81 19.68 -11.49
CA GLN A 159 3.09 19.45 -12.76
C GLN A 159 1.77 20.23 -12.80
N LYS A 160 0.97 20.19 -11.73
CA LYS A 160 -0.28 20.98 -11.64
C LYS A 160 -0.03 22.49 -11.75
N LYS A 161 1.04 22.99 -11.13
CA LYS A 161 1.42 24.40 -11.24
C LYS A 161 1.80 24.77 -12.67
N ALA A 162 2.62 23.94 -13.33
CA ALA A 162 3.02 24.15 -14.72
C ALA A 162 1.82 24.13 -15.68
N ALA A 163 0.91 23.15 -15.52
CA ALA A 163 -0.31 23.07 -16.33
C ALA A 163 -1.22 24.29 -16.16
N ARG A 164 -1.39 24.80 -14.93
CA ARG A 164 -2.16 26.03 -14.68
C ARG A 164 -1.50 27.27 -15.30
N SER A 165 -0.17 27.37 -15.25
CA SER A 165 0.55 28.46 -15.90
C SER A 165 0.45 28.42 -17.43
N ALA A 166 0.33 27.22 -18.02
CA ALA A 166 0.14 27.04 -19.45
C ALA A 166 -1.31 27.30 -19.92
N ALA A 167 -2.31 27.06 -19.07
CA ALA A 167 -3.73 27.22 -19.42
C ALA A 167 -4.24 28.68 -19.47
N GLY A 168 -3.43 29.68 -19.10
CA GLY A 168 -3.83 31.09 -19.04
C GLY A 168 -4.86 31.39 -17.91
N PRO A 169 -5.19 32.67 -17.66
CA PRO A 169 -6.33 33.00 -16.80
C PRO A 169 -7.64 32.50 -17.44
N PRO A 170 -8.66 32.10 -16.65
CA PRO A 170 -9.97 31.81 -17.22
C PRO A 170 -10.47 33.05 -17.98
N GLU A 171 -10.94 32.88 -19.22
CA GLU A 171 -11.59 33.93 -19.97
C GLU A 171 -12.79 34.44 -19.17
N ASN A 172 -12.78 35.73 -18.85
CA ASN A 172 -13.90 36.40 -18.21
C ASN A 172 -14.98 36.60 -19.27
N THR A 173 -15.86 35.62 -19.46
CA THR A 173 -17.08 35.82 -20.24
C THR A 173 -18.02 36.69 -19.42
N THR A 174 -17.89 38.01 -19.55
CA THR A 174 -19.00 38.93 -19.27
C THR A 174 -20.08 38.64 -20.30
N GLU A 175 -21.10 37.88 -19.92
CA GLU A 175 -22.38 37.91 -20.61
C GLU A 175 -22.97 39.30 -20.42
N GLU A 176 -22.73 40.15 -21.41
CA GLU A 176 -23.49 41.37 -21.67
C GLU A 176 -24.87 40.89 -22.17
N GLN A 177 -25.81 40.70 -21.25
CA GLN A 177 -27.23 40.58 -21.60
C GLN A 177 -27.76 41.98 -21.88
N ASP A 178 -27.68 42.34 -23.16
CA ASP A 178 -28.42 43.44 -23.74
C ASP A 178 -29.89 43.01 -23.93
N THR A 179 -30.79 43.98 -23.69
CA THR A 179 -32.28 43.98 -23.72
C THR A 179 -33.05 43.45 -22.52
#